data_AF-A0A372QB14-F1
#
_entry.id   AF-A0A372QB14-F1
#
_cell.length_a   1.000
_cell.length_b   1.000
_cell.length_c   1.000
_cell.angle_alpha   90.00
_cell.angle_beta   90.00
_cell.angle_gamma   90.00
#
_symmetry.space_group_name_H-M   'P 1'
#
loop_
_entity.id
_entity.type
_entity.pdbx_description
1 polymer ?
#
loop_
_entity_poly.entity_id
_entity_poly.type
_entity_poly.pdbx_seq_one_letter_code
_entity_poly.pdbx_strand_id
1 'polypeptide(L)'
;MLCAAGCTNITPWSHNESEHYKILPKKSPLIAKFLISGPSNPTEAFWSCFQHALKDNKKTRDGKCQILSIIANDFTYKELKHNLGVGPHTILESKKHTRLNGFSAPPLEKPKFHRLKFFKMEQIDQFDSFFMRKDIVTMSSYLTHSKSGLPIMYLQDNKQALWEKFSEEYPNGIRHAAFMTHLQGSRFVYQDNLGGLCSQCNECGYEIFASINTIITAHINDEFLKEELIQKLHILRRYMKCEYIKKLEMTFSGISVYKPCICHCLSHSFGVCNLRHLEICNNCEELFHFFDLIKTNVNEELHESLDDYLKKLISWIGHHA
;
A
#
# COMPACT_ATOMS: atom_id res chain seq x y z
N MET A 1 22.44 22.74 -44.77
CA MET A 1 22.03 24.17 -44.65
C MET A 1 20.98 24.22 -43.55
N LEU A 2 21.27 24.69 -42.33
CA LEU A 2 21.47 26.10 -41.91
C LEU A 2 20.25 26.95 -42.30
N CYS A 3 19.53 27.70 -41.46
CA CYS A 3 19.81 28.45 -40.22
C CYS A 3 18.49 28.49 -39.38
N ALA A 4 18.44 28.45 -38.05
CA ALA A 4 18.90 29.42 -37.03
C ALA A 4 18.27 30.83 -37.12
N ALA A 5 17.49 31.18 -36.09
CA ALA A 5 17.29 32.51 -35.48
C ALA A 5 16.22 32.34 -34.38
N GLY A 6 16.28 32.80 -33.14
CA GLY A 6 17.17 33.63 -32.30
C GLY A 6 16.39 33.70 -30.96
N CYS A 7 16.97 33.64 -29.76
CA CYS A 7 17.92 34.60 -29.21
C CYS A 7 18.67 33.99 -28.02
N THR A 8 19.97 34.27 -27.98
CA THR A 8 20.80 34.36 -26.78
C THR A 8 20.73 35.76 -26.19
N ASN A 9 20.87 35.89 -24.87
CA ASN A 9 21.84 36.80 -24.23
C ASN A 9 21.98 36.42 -22.74
N ILE A 10 23.14 35.90 -22.34
CA ILE A 10 24.29 36.60 -21.73
C ILE A 10 24.12 36.76 -20.21
N THR A 11 24.96 35.99 -19.52
CA THR A 11 25.31 35.96 -18.09
C THR A 11 25.82 37.32 -17.55
N PRO A 12 25.94 37.49 -16.21
CA PRO A 12 27.20 37.10 -15.57
C PRO A 12 27.03 36.33 -14.24
N TRP A 13 27.95 35.39 -14.01
CA TRP A 13 28.41 34.88 -12.71
C TRP A 13 28.73 36.06 -11.74
N SER A 14 28.78 36.00 -10.40
CA SER A 14 28.77 34.96 -9.36
C SER A 14 28.85 35.66 -7.98
N HIS A 15 28.85 34.86 -6.90
CA HIS A 15 29.43 35.12 -5.58
C HIS A 15 28.63 35.89 -4.51
N ASN A 16 28.18 35.14 -3.51
CA ASN A 16 28.74 35.21 -2.15
C ASN A 16 29.15 33.76 -1.79
N GLU A 17 30.39 33.31 -1.93
CA GLU A 17 31.41 33.34 -0.86
C GLU A 17 31.50 34.67 -0.14
N SER A 18 31.39 34.60 1.19
CA SER A 18 32.54 34.92 2.02
C SER A 18 32.62 33.83 3.11
N GLU A 19 33.75 33.13 3.16
CA GLU A 19 34.90 33.44 4.01
C GLU A 19 34.81 32.72 5.35
N HIS A 20 35.86 31.98 5.66
CA HIS A 20 36.33 31.61 6.98
C HIS A 20 35.37 31.82 8.17
N TYR A 21 35.03 30.71 8.84
CA TYR A 21 35.28 30.65 10.28
C TYR A 21 36.29 29.55 10.56
N LYS A 22 37.55 29.95 10.67
CA LYS A 22 38.32 29.51 11.82
C LYS A 22 37.48 29.86 13.06
N ILE A 23 36.94 28.86 13.75
CA ILE A 23 36.93 28.93 15.20
C ILE A 23 38.02 27.96 15.67
N LEU A 24 39.27 28.43 15.59
CA LEU A 24 40.17 28.23 16.72
C LEU A 24 39.40 28.71 17.95
N PRO A 25 39.50 28.07 19.13
CA PRO A 25 38.63 28.38 20.24
C PRO A 25 38.80 29.87 20.55
N LYS A 26 37.76 30.67 20.28
CA LYS A 26 37.61 31.88 21.07
C LYS A 26 37.40 31.34 22.47
N LYS A 27 38.50 31.26 23.23
CA LYS A 27 38.39 31.58 24.65
C LYS A 27 37.56 32.85 24.64
N SER A 28 36.32 32.77 25.12
CA SER A 28 35.57 33.97 25.40
C SER A 28 36.51 34.88 26.20
N PRO A 29 36.52 36.20 25.96
CA PRO A 29 37.39 37.12 26.70
C PRO A 29 37.24 36.96 28.23
N LEU A 30 36.16 36.32 28.68
CA LEU A 30 35.88 35.99 30.07
C LEU A 30 36.58 34.71 30.57
N ILE A 31 36.90 33.72 29.72
CA ILE A 31 37.71 32.54 30.12
C ILE A 31 39.11 32.98 30.59
N ALA A 32 39.67 34.03 29.99
CA ALA A 32 40.93 34.58 30.46
C ALA A 32 40.81 35.31 31.81
N LYS A 33 39.64 35.85 32.16
CA LYS A 33 39.40 36.53 33.45
C LYS A 33 39.04 35.57 34.58
N PHE A 34 38.28 34.50 34.28
CA PHE A 34 37.85 33.52 35.29
C PHE A 34 38.94 32.50 35.69
N LEU A 35 39.94 32.28 34.83
CA LEU A 35 41.09 31.44 35.17
C LEU A 35 42.12 32.15 36.06
N ILE A 36 41.98 33.45 36.31
CA ILE A 36 42.96 34.25 37.07
C ILE A 36 42.50 34.54 38.51
N SER A 37 41.21 34.34 38.82
CA SER A 37 40.72 34.42 40.20
C SER A 37 39.52 33.49 40.37
N GLY A 38 39.68 32.43 41.17
CA GLY A 38 38.54 31.58 41.55
C GLY A 38 37.45 32.44 42.19
N PRO A 39 36.16 32.27 41.84
CA PRO A 39 35.10 33.06 42.43
C PRO A 39 34.95 32.70 43.91
N SER A 40 34.85 33.71 44.75
CA SER A 40 34.60 33.58 46.20
C SER A 40 33.24 32.93 46.55
N ASN A 41 32.42 32.61 45.54
CA ASN A 41 31.15 31.89 45.66
C ASN A 41 30.84 31.05 44.39
N PRO A 42 30.88 29.70 44.45
CA PRO A 42 30.67 28.83 43.29
C PRO A 42 29.25 28.91 42.69
N THR A 43 28.25 29.16 43.54
CA THR A 43 26.83 29.20 43.15
C THR A 43 26.49 30.43 42.29
N GLU A 44 27.11 31.57 42.58
CA GLU A 44 26.86 32.84 41.86
C GLU A 44 27.48 32.81 40.45
N ALA A 45 28.68 32.23 40.34
CA ALA A 45 29.34 31.99 39.05
C ALA A 45 28.52 31.04 38.17
N PHE A 46 27.97 29.96 38.75
CA PHE A 46 27.09 29.03 38.04
C PHE A 46 25.88 29.72 37.40
N TRP A 47 25.14 30.50 38.19
CA TRP A 47 23.93 31.17 37.71
C TRP A 47 24.23 32.29 36.72
N SER A 48 25.37 32.97 36.85
CA SER A 48 25.83 33.95 35.86
C SER A 48 26.10 33.31 34.49
N CYS A 49 26.84 32.19 34.47
CA CYS A 49 27.09 31.41 33.25
C CYS A 49 25.78 30.88 32.64
N PHE A 50 24.87 30.38 33.49
CA PHE A 50 23.56 29.87 33.05
C PHE A 50 22.68 30.97 32.42
N GLN A 51 22.64 32.15 33.04
CA GLN A 51 21.89 33.30 32.50
C GLN A 51 22.46 33.81 31.18
N HIS A 52 23.78 33.76 30.99
CA HIS A 52 24.41 34.13 29.73
C HIS A 52 24.05 33.13 28.62
N ALA A 53 24.17 31.83 28.91
CA ALA A 53 23.76 30.78 27.98
C ALA A 53 22.27 30.85 27.60
N LEU A 54 21.41 31.31 28.53
CA LEU A 54 19.99 31.59 28.27
C LEU A 54 19.77 32.77 27.32
N LYS A 55 20.55 33.85 27.44
CA LYS A 55 20.44 35.04 26.57
C LYS A 55 20.89 34.77 25.15
N ASP A 56 21.90 33.92 24.98
CA ASP A 56 22.46 33.56 23.67
C ASP A 56 21.63 32.50 22.93
N ASN A 57 20.56 31.99 23.54
CA ASN A 57 19.77 30.89 23.02
C ASN A 57 18.50 31.36 22.29
N LYS A 58 18.27 30.84 21.07
CA LYS A 58 16.98 30.95 20.39
C LYS A 58 16.02 29.99 21.08
N LYS A 59 15.01 30.50 21.80
CA LYS A 59 14.07 29.77 22.69
C LYS A 59 13.22 28.66 22.01
N THR A 60 13.84 27.65 21.39
CA THR A 60 13.19 26.48 20.77
C THR A 60 13.37 25.23 21.62
N ARG A 61 12.70 24.12 21.27
CA ARG A 61 12.80 22.82 21.98
C ARG A 61 14.24 22.32 22.08
N ASP A 62 15.05 22.60 21.06
CA ASP A 62 16.47 22.20 20.97
C ASP A 62 17.41 23.13 21.78
N GLY A 63 16.91 24.29 22.21
CA GLY A 63 17.65 25.25 23.03
C GLY A 63 18.00 24.72 24.43
N LYS A 64 17.23 23.77 24.99
CA LYS A 64 17.54 23.17 26.30
C LYS A 64 18.85 22.37 26.28
N CYS A 65 19.08 21.60 25.21
CA CYS A 65 20.32 20.85 25.00
C CYS A 65 21.50 21.78 24.71
N GLN A 66 21.25 22.92 24.08
CA GLN A 66 22.25 23.94 23.77
C GLN A 66 22.76 24.67 25.02
N ILE A 67 21.87 25.04 25.96
CA ILE A 67 22.28 25.66 27.24
C ILE A 67 23.18 24.73 28.04
N LEU A 68 22.81 23.44 28.12
CA LEU A 68 23.62 22.45 28.80
C LEU A 68 24.96 22.21 28.11
N SER A 69 25.01 22.17 26.77
CA SER A 69 26.27 21.97 26.03
C SER A 69 27.24 23.15 26.19
N ILE A 70 26.73 24.36 26.43
CA ILE A 70 27.51 25.57 26.71
C ILE A 70 28.24 25.46 28.05
N ILE A 71 27.50 25.13 29.13
CA ILE A 71 28.05 25.13 30.49
C ILE A 71 28.62 23.77 30.93
N ALA A 72 28.40 22.70 30.16
CA ALA A 72 28.72 21.34 30.59
C ALA A 72 30.21 21.14 30.92
N ASN A 73 31.13 21.77 30.19
CA ASN A 73 32.56 21.62 30.41
C ASN A 73 33.11 22.50 31.54
N ASP A 74 32.37 23.54 31.94
CA ASP A 74 32.81 24.51 32.96
C ASP A 74 32.48 24.06 34.38
N PHE A 75 31.57 23.08 34.54
CA PHE A 75 31.14 22.55 35.83
C PHE A 75 31.30 21.04 35.93
N THR A 76 31.50 20.57 37.15
CA THR A 76 31.57 19.14 37.44
C THR A 76 30.21 18.47 37.29
N TYR A 77 30.24 17.15 37.13
CA TYR A 77 29.02 16.35 37.02
C TYR A 77 28.11 16.47 38.25
N LYS A 78 28.72 16.61 39.43
CA LYS A 78 27.99 16.77 40.70
C LYS A 78 27.28 18.12 40.77
N GLU A 79 27.96 19.20 40.35
CA GLU A 79 27.38 20.55 40.33
C GLU A 79 26.24 20.67 39.32
N LEU A 80 26.41 20.14 38.11
CA LEU A 80 25.35 20.15 37.08
C LEU A 80 24.12 19.35 37.52
N LYS A 81 24.32 18.17 38.12
CA LYS A 81 23.24 17.34 38.63
C LYS A 81 22.52 18.03 39.79
N HIS A 82 23.26 18.62 40.73
CA HIS A 82 22.70 19.25 41.92
C HIS A 82 21.93 20.54 41.59
N ASN A 83 22.51 21.41 40.75
CA ASN A 83 21.93 22.72 40.46
C ASN A 83 20.80 22.69 39.40
N LEU A 84 20.83 21.72 38.47
CA LEU A 84 19.84 21.64 37.37
C LEU A 84 18.87 20.46 37.47
N GLY A 85 19.08 19.52 38.39
CA GLY A 85 18.25 18.31 38.52
C GLY A 85 18.29 17.39 37.30
N VAL A 86 19.31 17.51 36.43
CA VAL A 86 19.41 16.76 35.18
C VAL A 86 20.03 15.38 35.37
N GLY A 87 19.52 14.42 34.59
CA GLY A 87 19.98 13.04 34.62
C GLY A 87 21.43 12.88 34.14
N PRO A 88 22.17 11.88 34.67
CA PRO A 88 23.53 11.55 34.25
C PRO A 88 23.69 11.42 32.72
N HIS A 89 22.79 10.68 32.08
CA HIS A 89 22.79 10.44 30.63
C HIS A 89 22.75 11.76 29.83
N THR A 90 21.92 12.71 30.25
CA THR A 90 21.77 14.01 29.58
C THR A 90 23.07 14.83 29.68
N ILE A 91 23.72 14.85 30.83
CA ILE A 91 25.02 15.54 31.00
C ILE A 91 26.08 14.89 30.09
N LEU A 92 26.10 13.57 30.01
CA LEU A 92 27.06 12.82 29.18
C LEU A 92 26.86 13.14 27.69
N GLU A 93 25.63 13.07 27.20
CA GLU A 93 25.31 13.36 25.80
C GLU A 93 25.60 14.83 25.44
N SER A 94 25.29 15.78 26.34
CA SER A 94 25.66 17.18 26.15
C SER A 94 27.18 17.38 26.07
N LYS A 95 27.97 16.73 26.95
CA LYS A 95 29.45 16.79 26.89
C LYS A 95 30.00 16.19 25.60
N LYS A 96 29.46 15.06 25.14
CA LYS A 96 29.85 14.44 23.86
C LYS A 96 29.53 15.37 22.69
N HIS A 97 28.34 15.96 22.68
CA HIS A 97 27.92 16.90 21.66
C HIS A 97 28.88 18.10 21.57
N THR A 98 29.23 18.72 22.70
CA THR A 98 30.19 19.85 22.72
C THR A 98 31.55 19.47 22.15
N ARG A 99 32.04 18.26 22.45
CA ARG A 99 33.34 17.79 21.94
C ARG A 99 33.33 17.51 20.44
N LEU A 100 32.24 16.97 19.92
CA LEU A 100 32.13 16.56 18.51
C LEU A 100 31.76 17.72 17.59
N ASN A 101 30.86 18.60 18.03
CA ASN A 101 30.25 19.61 17.17
C ASN A 101 30.66 21.06 17.54
N GLY A 102 31.29 21.27 18.69
CA GLY A 102 31.64 22.60 19.22
C GLY A 102 30.55 23.19 20.15
N PHE A 103 30.94 24.20 20.93
CA PHE A 103 30.01 24.91 21.82
C PHE A 103 28.94 25.62 20.99
N SER A 104 27.68 25.51 21.42
CA SER A 104 26.52 26.12 20.76
C SER A 104 26.20 25.62 19.33
N ALA A 105 26.81 24.54 18.85
CA ALA A 105 26.50 24.01 17.52
C ALA A 105 25.05 23.47 17.45
N PRO A 106 24.33 23.68 16.32
CA PRO A 106 23.01 23.09 16.14
C PRO A 106 23.10 21.56 16.09
N PRO A 107 22.05 20.83 16.50
CA PRO A 107 22.01 19.38 16.32
C PRO A 107 22.23 19.03 14.85
N LEU A 108 23.11 18.06 14.56
CA LEU A 108 23.30 17.55 13.21
C LEU A 108 21.94 17.06 12.68
N GLU A 109 21.51 17.59 11.54
CA GLU A 109 20.36 17.03 10.83
C GLU A 109 20.69 15.58 10.49
N LYS A 110 19.94 14.64 11.09
CA LYS A 110 20.14 13.22 10.78
C LYS A 110 19.85 13.01 9.31
N PRO A 111 20.77 12.41 8.53
CA PRO A 111 20.48 12.08 7.15
C PRO A 111 19.27 11.14 7.10
N LYS A 112 18.28 11.49 6.27
CA LYS A 112 17.13 10.63 5.99
C LYS A 112 17.60 9.47 5.11
N PHE A 113 17.89 8.33 5.71
CA PHE A 113 18.23 7.12 4.97
C PHE A 113 17.00 6.58 4.21
N HIS A 114 17.05 6.64 2.88
CA HIS A 114 16.10 5.96 2.02
C HIS A 114 16.71 4.60 1.68
N ARG A 115 16.25 3.53 2.36
CA ARG A 115 16.65 2.16 2.00
C ARG A 115 15.83 1.70 0.80
N LEU A 116 16.37 1.87 -0.40
CA LEU A 116 15.89 1.15 -1.58
C LEU A 116 16.36 -0.31 -1.45
N LYS A 117 15.45 -1.22 -1.10
CA LYS A 117 15.74 -2.66 -1.19
C LYS A 117 15.64 -3.07 -2.66
N PHE A 118 16.79 -3.22 -3.31
CA PHE A 118 16.86 -3.89 -4.60
C PHE A 118 16.69 -5.40 -4.40
N PHE A 119 15.81 -6.02 -5.17
CA PHE A 119 15.70 -7.48 -5.24
C PHE A 119 16.95 -8.06 -5.89
N LYS A 120 17.31 -9.28 -5.50
CA LYS A 120 18.27 -10.06 -6.31
C LYS A 120 17.61 -10.37 -7.65
N MET A 121 18.40 -10.49 -8.72
CA MET A 121 17.85 -10.85 -10.04
C MET A 121 17.00 -12.12 -10.00
N GLU A 122 17.47 -13.15 -9.30
CA GLU A 122 16.72 -14.40 -9.06
C GLU A 122 15.32 -14.16 -8.48
N GLN A 123 15.16 -13.20 -7.57
CA GLN A 123 13.86 -12.90 -6.96
C GLN A 123 12.92 -12.16 -7.92
N ILE A 124 13.47 -11.39 -8.86
CA ILE A 124 12.70 -10.76 -9.94
C ILE A 124 12.26 -11.84 -10.92
N ASP A 125 13.17 -12.73 -11.31
CA ASP A 125 12.88 -13.84 -12.24
C ASP A 125 11.82 -14.78 -11.67
N GLN A 126 11.86 -15.09 -10.37
CA GLN A 126 10.83 -15.87 -9.66
C GLN A 126 9.46 -15.17 -9.74
N PHE A 127 9.41 -13.87 -9.47
CA PHE A 127 8.18 -13.09 -9.53
C PHE A 127 7.61 -13.07 -10.96
N ASP A 128 8.44 -12.76 -11.96
CA ASP A 128 8.00 -12.69 -13.35
C ASP A 128 7.57 -14.06 -13.87
N SER A 129 8.32 -15.13 -13.56
CA SER A 129 7.96 -16.50 -13.97
C SER A 129 6.62 -16.94 -13.38
N PHE A 130 6.37 -16.63 -12.11
CA PHE A 130 5.09 -16.90 -11.45
C PHE A 130 3.93 -16.19 -12.16
N PHE A 131 4.11 -14.91 -12.52
CA PHE A 131 3.11 -14.09 -13.22
C PHE A 131 3.10 -14.26 -14.75
N MET A 132 3.77 -15.28 -15.30
CA MET A 132 3.60 -15.71 -16.69
C MET A 132 2.69 -16.93 -16.82
N ARG A 133 2.34 -17.59 -15.72
CA ARG A 133 1.52 -18.80 -15.76
C ARG A 133 0.03 -18.46 -15.91
N LYS A 134 -0.67 -19.27 -16.72
CA LYS A 134 -2.10 -19.08 -17.06
C LYS A 134 -3.05 -19.29 -15.87
N ASP A 135 -2.66 -20.10 -14.90
CA ASP A 135 -3.41 -20.35 -13.66
C ASP A 135 -3.29 -19.18 -12.66
N ILE A 136 -2.33 -18.28 -12.88
CA ILE A 136 -2.07 -17.11 -12.02
C ILE A 136 -2.63 -15.84 -12.65
N VAL A 137 -2.41 -15.64 -13.95
CA VAL A 137 -2.91 -14.48 -14.69
C VAL A 137 -3.40 -14.82 -16.10
N THR A 138 -4.37 -14.03 -16.56
CA THR A 138 -4.72 -13.93 -17.98
C THR A 138 -4.13 -12.66 -18.56
N MET A 139 -3.34 -12.81 -19.61
CA MET A 139 -2.74 -11.69 -20.32
C MET A 139 -3.77 -11.03 -21.24
N SER A 140 -3.89 -9.70 -21.20
CA SER A 140 -4.71 -8.98 -22.16
C SER A 140 -4.08 -9.07 -23.55
N SER A 141 -4.90 -9.34 -24.57
CA SER A 141 -4.48 -9.35 -25.97
C SER A 141 -4.55 -7.98 -26.65
N TYR A 142 -5.18 -6.97 -26.03
CA TYR A 142 -5.44 -5.66 -26.65
C TYR A 142 -5.18 -4.47 -25.72
N LEU A 143 -5.12 -4.65 -24.39
CA LEU A 143 -4.74 -3.58 -23.46
C LEU A 143 -3.29 -3.70 -23.01
N THR A 144 -2.56 -2.60 -23.15
CA THR A 144 -1.19 -2.46 -22.72
C THR A 144 -1.06 -1.36 -21.67
N HIS A 145 -0.08 -1.52 -20.78
CA HIS A 145 0.23 -0.55 -19.76
C HIS A 145 0.99 0.64 -20.38
N SER A 146 0.42 1.84 -20.27
CA SER A 146 0.85 3.05 -21.00
C SER A 146 2.32 3.43 -20.85
N LYS A 147 2.96 3.13 -19.71
CA LYS A 147 4.38 3.46 -19.48
C LYS A 147 5.36 2.39 -19.95
N SER A 148 4.95 1.11 -19.94
CA SER A 148 5.87 -0.01 -20.22
C SER A 148 5.62 -0.69 -21.55
N GLY A 149 4.47 -0.45 -22.20
CA GLY A 149 4.05 -1.15 -23.42
C GLY A 149 3.68 -2.63 -23.22
N LEU A 150 3.99 -3.21 -22.06
CA LEU A 150 3.65 -4.58 -21.69
C LEU A 150 2.13 -4.77 -21.53
N PRO A 151 1.61 -5.97 -21.81
CA PRO A 151 0.19 -6.28 -21.66
C PRO A 151 -0.27 -6.16 -20.21
N ILE A 152 -1.53 -5.76 -20.03
CA ILE A 152 -2.20 -5.80 -18.73
C ILE A 152 -2.41 -7.26 -18.33
N MET A 153 -2.10 -7.61 -17.08
CA MET A 153 -2.27 -8.94 -16.52
C MET A 153 -3.48 -8.97 -15.59
N TYR A 154 -4.46 -9.81 -15.91
CA TYR A 154 -5.65 -10.02 -15.08
C TYR A 154 -5.41 -11.12 -14.07
N LEU A 155 -5.46 -10.78 -12.78
CA LEU A 155 -5.27 -11.72 -11.68
C LEU A 155 -6.42 -12.73 -11.61
N GLN A 156 -6.10 -14.02 -11.59
CA GLN A 156 -7.07 -15.13 -11.49
C GLN A 156 -7.58 -15.36 -10.05
N ASP A 157 -6.90 -14.80 -9.05
CA ASP A 157 -7.26 -14.94 -7.65
C ASP A 157 -7.01 -13.64 -6.88
N ASN A 158 -7.40 -13.62 -5.60
CA ASN A 158 -7.12 -12.48 -4.74
C ASN A 158 -5.62 -12.37 -4.41
N LYS A 159 -5.17 -11.16 -4.10
CA LYS A 159 -3.77 -10.89 -3.73
C LYS A 159 -3.23 -11.78 -2.60
N GLN A 160 -4.06 -12.13 -1.61
CA GLN A 160 -3.67 -12.95 -0.47
C GLN A 160 -3.44 -14.41 -0.89
N ALA A 161 -4.37 -15.02 -1.64
CA ALA A 161 -4.25 -16.37 -2.16
C ALA A 161 -3.07 -16.51 -3.14
N LEU A 162 -2.85 -15.49 -3.97
CA LEU A 162 -1.68 -15.44 -4.86
C LEU A 162 -0.38 -15.34 -4.07
N TRP A 163 -0.37 -14.57 -2.99
CA TRP A 163 0.79 -14.49 -2.09
C TRP A 163 1.07 -15.83 -1.42
N GLU A 164 0.05 -16.50 -0.89
CA GLU A 164 0.18 -17.80 -0.24
C GLU A 164 0.83 -18.82 -1.19
N LYS A 165 0.28 -18.95 -2.41
CA LYS A 165 0.85 -19.79 -3.47
C LYS A 165 2.30 -19.43 -3.79
N PHE A 166 2.59 -18.14 -3.95
CA PHE A 166 3.95 -17.68 -4.24
C PHE A 166 4.93 -18.01 -3.10
N SER A 167 4.51 -17.79 -1.85
CA SER A 167 5.35 -18.00 -0.67
C SER A 167 5.64 -19.47 -0.38
N GLU A 168 4.71 -20.35 -0.76
CA GLU A 168 4.89 -21.80 -0.70
C GLU A 168 5.88 -22.29 -1.76
N GLU A 169 5.79 -21.76 -2.98
CA GLU A 169 6.67 -22.12 -4.10
C GLU A 169 8.08 -21.53 -3.95
N TYR A 170 8.19 -20.31 -3.41
CA TYR A 170 9.43 -19.56 -3.25
C TYR A 170 9.62 -19.11 -1.78
N PRO A 171 9.94 -20.01 -0.84
CA PRO A 171 10.07 -19.68 0.58
C PRO A 171 11.21 -18.68 0.87
N ASN A 172 12.23 -18.65 0.00
CA ASN A 172 13.34 -17.69 0.04
C ASN A 172 13.17 -16.50 -0.94
N GLY A 173 11.99 -16.38 -1.55
CA GLY A 173 11.65 -15.37 -2.54
C GLY A 173 11.48 -13.97 -1.94
N ILE A 174 10.79 -13.09 -2.67
CA ILE A 174 10.49 -11.76 -2.16
C ILE A 174 9.57 -11.81 -0.95
N ARG A 175 9.70 -10.81 -0.07
CA ARG A 175 8.82 -10.70 1.11
C ARG A 175 7.43 -10.20 0.73
N HIS A 176 6.44 -10.51 1.55
CA HIS A 176 5.04 -10.09 1.37
C HIS A 176 4.87 -8.61 0.98
N ALA A 177 5.52 -7.68 1.70
CA ALA A 177 5.42 -6.25 1.41
C ALA A 177 5.92 -5.90 0.00
N ALA A 178 7.02 -6.53 -0.43
CA ALA A 178 7.57 -6.34 -1.76
C ALA A 178 6.65 -6.90 -2.85
N PHE A 179 6.11 -8.10 -2.62
CA PHE A 179 5.14 -8.73 -3.52
C PHE A 179 3.92 -7.83 -3.73
N MET A 180 3.36 -7.29 -2.64
CA MET A 180 2.22 -6.37 -2.71
C MET A 180 2.57 -5.05 -3.41
N THR A 181 3.75 -4.48 -3.16
CA THR A 181 4.19 -3.27 -3.86
C THR A 181 4.34 -3.49 -5.37
N HIS A 182 4.86 -4.64 -5.79
CA HIS A 182 4.95 -4.98 -7.22
C HIS A 182 3.56 -5.18 -7.86
N LEU A 183 2.62 -5.80 -7.15
CA LEU A 183 1.24 -5.94 -7.59
C LEU A 183 0.44 -4.64 -7.62
N GLN A 184 0.85 -3.63 -6.85
CA GLN A 184 0.22 -2.30 -6.89
C GLN A 184 0.59 -1.51 -8.15
N GLY A 185 1.57 -1.97 -8.94
CA GLY A 185 1.82 -1.41 -10.27
C GLY A 185 0.58 -1.57 -11.16
N SER A 186 0.24 -0.54 -11.94
CA SER A 186 -0.94 -0.48 -12.81
C SER A 186 -0.99 -1.53 -13.93
N ARG A 187 -0.01 -2.45 -14.01
CA ARG A 187 0.00 -3.59 -14.94
C ARG A 187 -0.89 -4.75 -14.46
N PHE A 188 -1.12 -4.90 -13.15
CA PHE A 188 -1.90 -6.01 -12.60
C PHE A 188 -3.29 -5.53 -12.19
N VAL A 189 -4.32 -6.11 -12.81
CA VAL A 189 -5.72 -5.69 -12.65
C VAL A 189 -6.55 -6.89 -12.19
N TYR A 190 -7.52 -6.66 -11.31
CA TYR A 190 -8.47 -7.73 -10.94
C TYR A 190 -9.43 -8.04 -12.07
N GLN A 191 -9.70 -9.33 -12.29
CA GLN A 191 -10.62 -9.83 -13.32
C GLN A 191 -12.06 -9.31 -13.16
N ASP A 192 -12.42 -8.82 -11.97
CA ASP A 192 -13.70 -8.15 -11.73
C ASP A 192 -13.94 -6.93 -12.61
N ASN A 193 -12.85 -6.30 -13.09
CA ASN A 193 -12.89 -5.12 -13.95
C ASN A 193 -13.04 -5.44 -15.45
N LEU A 194 -13.23 -6.71 -15.81
CA LEU A 194 -13.41 -7.15 -17.20
C LEU A 194 -14.86 -7.01 -17.75
N GLY A 195 -15.68 -6.16 -17.15
CA GLY A 195 -16.95 -5.78 -17.77
C GLY A 195 -16.68 -5.11 -19.13
N GLY A 196 -17.42 -5.51 -20.17
CA GLY A 196 -17.38 -4.84 -21.48
C GLY A 196 -16.45 -5.41 -22.56
N LEU A 197 -15.74 -6.52 -22.31
CA LEU A 197 -14.89 -7.15 -23.36
C LEU A 197 -15.61 -8.16 -24.24
N CYS A 198 -16.70 -8.71 -23.73
CA CYS A 198 -17.61 -9.58 -24.43
C CYS A 198 -19.01 -9.05 -24.17
N SER A 199 -19.80 -8.84 -25.24
CA SER A 199 -21.18 -8.38 -25.14
C SER A 199 -22.00 -9.31 -24.26
N GLN A 200 -21.87 -10.63 -24.44
CA GLN A 200 -22.53 -11.62 -23.60
C GLN A 200 -22.12 -11.52 -22.13
N CYS A 201 -20.83 -11.30 -21.85
CA CYS A 201 -20.34 -11.10 -20.48
C CYS A 201 -20.86 -9.81 -19.83
N ASN A 202 -21.09 -8.79 -20.66
CA ASN A 202 -21.60 -7.52 -20.22
C ASN A 202 -23.11 -7.61 -19.93
N GLU A 203 -23.89 -8.04 -20.91
CA GLU A 203 -25.36 -8.10 -20.88
C GLU A 203 -25.89 -9.14 -19.89
N CYS A 204 -25.26 -10.32 -19.81
CA CYS A 204 -25.72 -11.41 -18.96
C CYS A 204 -25.01 -11.47 -17.60
N GLY A 205 -23.90 -10.74 -17.44
CA GLY A 205 -23.07 -10.75 -16.24
C GLY A 205 -23.02 -9.39 -15.57
N TYR A 206 -22.15 -8.51 -16.08
CA TYR A 206 -21.82 -7.25 -15.41
C TYR A 206 -23.04 -6.35 -15.18
N GLU A 207 -23.84 -6.13 -16.21
CA GLU A 207 -25.05 -5.31 -16.14
C GLU A 207 -26.07 -5.92 -15.19
N ILE A 208 -26.23 -7.24 -15.18
CA ILE A 208 -27.16 -7.92 -14.28
C ILE A 208 -26.75 -7.74 -12.82
N PHE A 209 -25.48 -7.90 -12.47
CA PHE A 209 -25.00 -7.61 -11.12
C PHE A 209 -25.21 -6.14 -10.73
N ALA A 210 -25.01 -5.20 -11.66
CA ALA A 210 -25.26 -3.78 -11.42
C ALA A 210 -26.76 -3.49 -11.21
N SER A 211 -27.64 -4.09 -12.01
CA SER A 211 -29.09 -3.97 -11.89
C SER A 211 -29.60 -4.56 -10.57
N ILE A 212 -29.12 -5.74 -10.17
CA ILE A 212 -29.46 -6.34 -8.86
C ILE A 212 -29.01 -5.43 -7.72
N ASN A 213 -27.80 -4.87 -7.79
CA ASN A 213 -27.31 -3.93 -6.78
C ASN A 213 -28.19 -2.66 -6.71
N THR A 214 -28.68 -2.19 -7.86
CA THR A 214 -29.60 -1.05 -7.94
C THR A 214 -30.94 -1.38 -7.29
N ILE A 215 -31.49 -2.58 -7.53
CA ILE A 215 -32.72 -3.05 -6.88
C ILE A 215 -32.56 -3.11 -5.37
N ILE A 216 -31.47 -3.74 -4.89
CA ILE A 216 -31.18 -3.84 -3.45
C ILE A 216 -31.08 -2.46 -2.82
N THR A 217 -30.36 -1.53 -3.47
CA THR A 217 -30.16 -0.18 -2.94
C THR A 217 -31.46 0.64 -2.91
N ALA A 218 -32.31 0.49 -3.93
CA ALA A 218 -33.51 1.29 -4.10
C ALA A 218 -34.73 0.77 -3.32
N HIS A 219 -34.85 -0.55 -3.13
CA HIS A 219 -36.07 -1.16 -2.59
C HIS A 219 -35.91 -1.74 -1.18
N ILE A 220 -34.69 -1.91 -0.68
CA ILE A 220 -34.46 -2.43 0.68
C ILE A 220 -34.14 -1.27 1.62
N ASN A 221 -35.05 -1.02 2.56
CA ASN A 221 -34.95 0.09 3.52
C ASN A 221 -34.07 -0.25 4.72
N ASP A 222 -33.97 -1.53 5.09
CA ASP A 222 -33.13 -1.99 6.20
C ASP A 222 -31.65 -1.93 5.77
N GLU A 223 -30.89 -1.06 6.43
CA GLU A 223 -29.48 -0.83 6.07
C GLU A 223 -28.59 -2.04 6.39
N PHE A 224 -28.89 -2.78 7.46
CA PHE A 224 -28.14 -3.98 7.81
C PHE A 224 -28.37 -5.10 6.78
N LEU A 225 -29.64 -5.33 6.42
CA LEU A 225 -30.00 -6.31 5.40
C LEU A 225 -29.44 -5.93 4.03
N LYS A 226 -29.45 -4.63 3.70
CA LYS A 226 -28.85 -4.11 2.46
C LYS A 226 -27.35 -4.39 2.41
N GLU A 227 -26.60 -4.08 3.47
CA GLU A 227 -25.17 -4.39 3.55
C GLU A 227 -24.90 -5.90 3.42
N GLU A 228 -25.69 -6.74 4.10
CA GLU A 228 -25.57 -8.20 4.00
C GLU A 228 -25.80 -8.70 2.57
N LEU A 229 -26.85 -8.22 1.90
CA LEU A 229 -27.18 -8.61 0.53
C LEU A 229 -26.13 -8.15 -0.48
N ILE A 230 -25.58 -6.94 -0.31
CA ILE A 230 -24.49 -6.45 -1.16
C ILE A 230 -23.23 -7.31 -0.98
N GLN A 231 -22.89 -7.68 0.26
CA GLN A 231 -21.77 -8.57 0.52
C GLN A 231 -21.98 -9.95 -0.13
N LYS A 232 -23.18 -10.53 0.01
CA LYS A 232 -23.53 -11.81 -0.65
C LYS A 232 -23.46 -11.69 -2.17
N LEU A 233 -23.94 -10.59 -2.76
CA LEU A 233 -23.86 -10.33 -4.20
C LEU A 233 -22.40 -10.31 -4.68
N HIS A 234 -21.50 -9.67 -3.94
CA HIS A 234 -20.07 -9.66 -4.25
C HIS A 234 -19.43 -11.05 -4.16
N ILE A 235 -19.78 -11.83 -3.13
CA ILE A 235 -19.30 -13.21 -2.96
C ILE A 235 -19.78 -14.08 -4.12
N LEU A 236 -21.05 -14.01 -4.48
CA LEU A 236 -21.63 -14.77 -5.60
C LEU A 236 -20.99 -14.39 -6.94
N ARG A 237 -20.82 -13.10 -7.23
CA ARG A 237 -20.14 -12.61 -8.43
C ARG A 237 -18.73 -13.19 -8.54
N ARG A 238 -17.98 -13.16 -7.43
CA ARG A 238 -16.63 -13.71 -7.37
C ARG A 238 -16.64 -15.22 -7.59
N TYR A 239 -17.53 -15.95 -6.92
CA TYR A 239 -17.67 -17.40 -7.07
C TYR A 239 -17.90 -17.78 -8.54
N MET A 240 -18.84 -17.13 -9.21
CA MET A 240 -19.17 -17.40 -10.61
C MET A 240 -18.01 -17.12 -11.58
N LYS A 241 -17.22 -16.07 -11.33
CA LYS A 241 -16.07 -15.75 -12.21
C LYS A 241 -14.85 -16.63 -11.99
N CYS A 242 -14.50 -16.89 -10.73
CA CYS A 242 -13.18 -17.46 -10.40
C CYS A 242 -13.26 -18.94 -10.02
N GLU A 243 -14.27 -19.31 -9.22
CA GLU A 243 -14.33 -20.63 -8.60
C GLU A 243 -15.21 -21.60 -9.40
N TYR A 244 -16.25 -21.09 -10.05
CA TYR A 244 -17.11 -21.90 -10.89
C TYR A 244 -16.33 -22.49 -12.07
N ILE A 245 -15.52 -21.67 -12.77
CA ILE A 245 -14.72 -22.12 -13.92
C ILE A 245 -13.79 -23.27 -13.52
N LYS A 246 -13.17 -23.18 -12.34
CA LYS A 246 -12.28 -24.23 -11.81
C LYS A 246 -13.00 -25.57 -11.57
N LYS A 247 -14.33 -25.56 -11.39
CA LYS A 247 -15.14 -26.78 -11.17
C LYS A 247 -15.59 -27.44 -12.48
N LEU A 248 -15.37 -26.79 -13.62
CA LEU A 248 -15.65 -27.35 -14.93
C LEU A 248 -14.50 -28.27 -15.32
N GLU A 249 -14.81 -29.56 -15.48
CA GLU A 249 -13.84 -30.55 -15.92
C GLU A 249 -14.05 -30.86 -17.40
N MET A 250 -12.96 -30.75 -18.16
CA MET A 250 -12.89 -31.16 -19.55
C MET A 250 -11.97 -32.37 -19.67
N THR A 251 -12.38 -33.35 -20.46
CA THR A 251 -11.49 -34.46 -20.87
C THR A 251 -10.36 -33.93 -21.76
N PHE A 252 -9.29 -34.71 -21.91
CA PHE A 252 -8.16 -34.36 -22.79
C PHE A 252 -8.57 -34.18 -24.27
N SER A 253 -9.71 -34.75 -24.66
CA SER A 253 -10.35 -34.61 -25.97
C SER A 253 -11.26 -33.38 -26.11
N GLY A 254 -11.34 -32.51 -25.10
CA GLY A 254 -12.19 -31.31 -25.12
C GLY A 254 -13.68 -31.59 -24.93
N ILE A 255 -14.05 -32.76 -24.39
CA ILE A 255 -15.44 -33.11 -24.08
C ILE A 255 -15.69 -32.78 -22.60
N SER A 256 -16.76 -32.04 -22.30
CA SER A 256 -17.13 -31.73 -20.91
C SER A 256 -17.50 -33.00 -20.15
N VAL A 257 -16.93 -33.16 -18.96
CA VAL A 257 -17.29 -34.25 -18.05
C VAL A 257 -18.67 -33.96 -17.46
N TYR A 258 -19.53 -34.97 -17.42
CA TYR A 258 -20.83 -34.86 -16.77
C TYR A 258 -20.66 -34.54 -15.28
N LYS A 259 -21.45 -33.57 -14.80
CA LYS A 259 -21.55 -33.24 -13.37
C LYS A 259 -22.98 -33.48 -12.88
N PRO A 260 -23.17 -34.10 -11.70
CA PRO A 260 -24.48 -34.28 -11.09
C PRO A 260 -25.23 -32.96 -10.85
N CYS A 261 -24.48 -31.91 -10.47
CA CYS A 261 -24.99 -30.55 -10.32
C CYS A 261 -25.37 -29.96 -11.69
N ILE A 262 -26.65 -29.64 -11.88
CA ILE A 262 -27.16 -29.07 -13.15
C ILE A 262 -26.42 -27.80 -13.53
N CYS A 263 -26.16 -26.95 -12.54
CA CYS A 263 -25.47 -25.69 -12.72
C CYS A 263 -24.02 -25.89 -13.13
N HIS A 264 -23.37 -27.06 -12.90
CA HIS A 264 -21.98 -27.35 -13.27
C HIS A 264 -21.84 -28.18 -14.56
N CYS A 265 -22.95 -28.54 -15.20
CA CYS A 265 -22.89 -29.32 -16.43
C CYS A 265 -22.79 -28.40 -17.64
N LEU A 266 -21.59 -28.31 -18.22
CA LEU A 266 -21.34 -27.50 -19.40
C LEU A 266 -22.17 -27.93 -20.62
N SER A 267 -22.34 -29.25 -20.82
CA SER A 267 -23.23 -29.75 -21.87
C SER A 267 -24.68 -29.28 -21.68
N HIS A 268 -25.13 -29.07 -20.43
CA HIS A 268 -26.48 -28.60 -20.16
C HIS A 268 -26.62 -27.10 -20.49
N SER A 269 -25.63 -26.26 -20.17
CA SER A 269 -25.67 -24.84 -20.53
C SER A 269 -25.69 -24.60 -22.04
N PHE A 270 -25.11 -25.51 -22.83
CA PHE A 270 -25.21 -25.49 -24.30
C PHE A 270 -26.47 -26.18 -24.86
N GLY A 271 -27.38 -26.69 -24.00
CA GLY A 271 -28.62 -27.35 -24.43
C GLY A 271 -28.43 -28.73 -25.07
N VAL A 272 -27.26 -29.35 -24.91
CA VAL A 272 -26.90 -30.64 -25.52
C VAL A 272 -26.85 -31.80 -24.52
N CYS A 273 -27.04 -31.55 -23.22
CA CYS A 273 -27.11 -32.58 -22.20
C CYS A 273 -28.51 -33.20 -22.09
N ASN A 274 -28.60 -34.51 -22.30
CA ASN A 274 -29.82 -35.31 -22.10
C ASN A 274 -29.81 -36.11 -20.78
N LEU A 275 -28.80 -35.91 -19.93
CA LEU A 275 -28.65 -36.63 -18.67
C LEU A 275 -29.48 -35.96 -17.57
N ARG A 276 -29.99 -36.75 -16.62
CA ARG A 276 -30.69 -36.22 -15.45
C ARG A 276 -29.69 -35.59 -14.48
N HIS A 277 -30.03 -34.43 -13.93
CA HIS A 277 -29.25 -33.76 -12.89
C HIS A 277 -30.07 -33.79 -11.60
N LEU A 278 -29.64 -34.61 -10.63
CA LEU A 278 -30.38 -34.86 -9.39
C LEU A 278 -29.82 -34.05 -8.20
N GLU A 279 -28.71 -33.34 -8.41
CA GLU A 279 -28.02 -32.60 -7.37
C GLU A 279 -27.97 -31.11 -7.71
N ILE A 280 -27.94 -30.28 -6.67
CA ILE A 280 -27.57 -28.87 -6.74
C ILE A 280 -26.51 -28.70 -5.64
N CYS A 281 -25.30 -28.25 -5.99
CA CYS A 281 -24.26 -28.07 -4.98
C CYS A 281 -24.58 -26.86 -4.09
N ASN A 282 -24.08 -26.84 -2.84
CA ASN A 282 -24.34 -25.77 -1.88
C ASN A 282 -24.11 -24.36 -2.45
N ASN A 283 -23.02 -24.13 -3.19
CA ASN A 283 -22.73 -22.81 -3.76
C ASN A 283 -23.72 -22.41 -4.88
N CYS A 284 -24.30 -23.38 -5.57
CA CYS A 284 -25.38 -23.13 -6.54
C CYS A 284 -26.72 -22.97 -5.83
N GLU A 285 -26.93 -23.67 -4.71
CA GLU A 285 -28.08 -23.48 -3.83
C GLU A 285 -28.10 -22.07 -3.24
N GLU A 286 -26.93 -21.56 -2.80
CA GLU A 286 -26.76 -20.19 -2.30
C GLU A 286 -27.20 -19.13 -3.31
N LEU A 287 -27.02 -19.37 -4.61
CA LEU A 287 -27.52 -18.49 -5.65
C LEU A 287 -29.05 -18.42 -5.63
N PHE A 288 -29.73 -19.57 -5.59
CA PHE A 288 -31.18 -19.62 -5.56
C PHE A 288 -31.73 -19.00 -4.27
N HIS A 289 -31.18 -19.38 -3.11
CA HIS A 289 -31.53 -18.80 -1.81
C HIS A 289 -31.33 -17.28 -1.78
N PHE A 290 -30.28 -16.77 -2.43
CA PHE A 290 -30.05 -15.33 -2.54
C PHE A 290 -31.16 -14.61 -3.32
N PHE A 291 -31.61 -15.18 -4.44
CA PHE A 291 -32.71 -14.61 -5.22
C PHE A 291 -34.04 -14.70 -4.45
N ASP A 292 -34.31 -15.81 -3.76
CA ASP A 292 -35.51 -15.96 -2.92
C ASP A 292 -35.51 -14.95 -1.76
N LEU A 293 -34.35 -14.71 -1.16
CA LEU A 293 -34.18 -13.72 -0.11
C LEU A 293 -34.46 -12.30 -0.63
N ILE A 294 -33.97 -11.94 -1.82
CA ILE A 294 -34.31 -10.64 -2.42
C ILE A 294 -35.81 -10.55 -2.67
N LYS A 295 -36.42 -11.56 -3.33
CA LYS A 295 -37.85 -11.57 -3.66
C LYS A 295 -38.75 -11.41 -2.43
N THR A 296 -38.36 -11.98 -1.29
CA THR A 296 -39.10 -11.86 -0.03
C THR A 296 -39.08 -10.43 0.53
N ASN A 297 -38.09 -9.61 0.13
CA ASN A 297 -37.86 -8.26 0.65
C ASN A 297 -38.16 -7.15 -0.37
N VAL A 298 -38.62 -7.49 -1.58
CA VAL A 298 -38.98 -6.52 -2.62
C VAL A 298 -40.38 -6.76 -3.16
N ASN A 299 -40.95 -5.75 -3.83
CA ASN A 299 -42.29 -5.83 -4.41
C ASN A 299 -42.39 -6.94 -5.48
N GLU A 300 -43.56 -7.58 -5.57
CA GLU A 300 -43.87 -8.65 -6.53
C GLU A 300 -43.64 -8.24 -7.99
N GLU A 301 -43.81 -6.95 -8.32
CA GLU A 301 -43.57 -6.40 -9.66
C GLU A 301 -42.12 -6.62 -10.16
N LEU A 302 -41.17 -6.76 -9.24
CA LEU A 302 -39.75 -6.99 -9.57
C LEU A 302 -39.41 -8.48 -9.72
N HIS A 303 -40.32 -9.39 -9.35
CA HIS A 303 -40.01 -10.82 -9.32
C HIS A 303 -39.73 -11.38 -10.70
N GLU A 304 -40.49 -10.96 -11.72
CA GLU A 304 -40.26 -11.38 -13.12
C GLU A 304 -38.89 -10.91 -13.63
N SER A 305 -38.49 -9.68 -13.29
CA SER A 305 -37.16 -9.16 -13.64
C SER A 305 -36.05 -9.94 -12.94
N LEU A 306 -36.24 -10.30 -11.66
CA LEU A 306 -35.30 -11.13 -10.91
C LEU A 306 -35.19 -12.55 -11.50
N ASP A 307 -36.30 -13.13 -11.99
CA ASP A 307 -36.28 -14.42 -12.69
C ASP A 307 -35.52 -14.36 -14.02
N ASP A 308 -35.69 -13.28 -14.79
CA ASP A 308 -34.90 -13.04 -16.00
C ASP A 308 -33.41 -12.87 -15.68
N TYR A 309 -33.08 -12.12 -14.62
CA TYR A 309 -31.70 -11.93 -14.17
C TYR A 309 -31.04 -13.24 -13.76
N LEU A 310 -31.74 -14.10 -13.02
CA LEU A 310 -31.25 -15.43 -12.65
C LEU A 310 -30.94 -16.27 -13.90
N LYS A 311 -31.85 -16.30 -14.88
CA LYS A 311 -31.64 -17.01 -16.16
C LYS A 311 -30.42 -16.48 -16.91
N LYS A 312 -30.25 -15.16 -16.96
CA LYS A 312 -29.09 -14.51 -17.59
C LYS A 312 -27.79 -14.85 -16.88
N LEU A 313 -27.76 -14.85 -15.55
CA LEU A 313 -26.58 -15.28 -14.80
C LEU A 313 -26.24 -16.76 -15.03
N ILE A 314 -27.25 -17.65 -15.13
CA ILE A 314 -27.02 -19.06 -15.46
C ILE A 314 -26.44 -19.20 -16.88
N SER A 315 -26.95 -18.45 -17.85
CA SER A 315 -26.40 -18.40 -19.21
C SER A 315 -24.97 -17.86 -19.23
N TRP A 316 -24.71 -16.81 -18.45
CA TRP A 316 -23.39 -16.20 -18.31
C TRP A 316 -22.35 -17.15 -17.74
N ILE A 317 -22.73 -17.93 -16.73
CA ILE A 317 -21.90 -19.00 -16.17
C ILE A 317 -21.48 -20.00 -17.27
N GLY A 318 -22.42 -20.41 -18.14
CA GLY A 318 -22.13 -21.30 -19.27
C GLY A 318 -21.25 -20.69 -20.36
N HIS A 319 -21.16 -19.36 -20.45
CA HIS A 319 -20.33 -18.68 -21.44
C HIS A 319 -18.83 -18.64 -21.06
N HIS A 320 -18.50 -18.69 -19.78
CA HIS A 320 -17.10 -18.69 -19.28
C HIS A 320 -16.44 -20.07 -19.30
N ALA A 321 -17.16 -21.08 -19.76
CA ALA A 321 -16.83 -22.49 -19.67
C ALA A 321 -16.25 -23.04 -20.98
#